data_AF-A0A7M3XZK8-F1
#
_entry.id   AF-A0A7M3XZK8-F1
#
_cell.length_a   1.000
_cell.length_b   1.000
_cell.length_c   1.000
_cell.angle_alpha   90.00
_cell.angle_beta   90.00
_cell.angle_gamma   90.00
#
_symmetry.space_group_name_H-M   'P 1'
#
loop_
_entity.id
_entity.type
_entity.pdbx_description
1 polymer ?
#
loop_
_entity_poly.entity_id
_entity_poly.type
_entity_poly.pdbx_seq_one_letter_code
_entity_poly.pdbx_strand_id
1 'polypeptide(L)'
;PHACVIVKHANPCGAALGATQDEAFRLALASDSESAFGSIIAFNTPVTLATAEAIGDLFVEVVMAPAYDDDARELLRSKSNRRMLTLASPGDRLAPLERRLVRKPIEGGWLMQTEEPPRLDVKDLSTVTKRQMDATDASSMRFAARVCEQVKSNAIVMVQGLATVGIGPGQTSRVEAVRIAGRRAGDRAKDCVLASDAFFPFPDG
;
A
#
# COMPACT_ATOMS: atom_id res chain seq x y z
N PRO A 1 -13.97 -3.29 -4.38
CA PRO A 1 -13.24 -2.01 -4.23
C PRO A 1 -12.13 -1.83 -5.27
N HIS A 2 -11.86 -0.58 -5.64
CA HIS A 2 -10.67 -0.20 -6.39
C HIS A 2 -9.50 -0.03 -5.42
N ALA A 3 -8.30 -0.40 -5.85
CA ALA A 3 -7.09 -0.28 -5.05
C ALA A 3 -6.04 0.54 -5.79
N CYS A 4 -5.37 1.43 -5.05
CA CYS A 4 -4.21 2.17 -5.51
C CYS A 4 -3.06 1.96 -4.52
N VAL A 5 -1.86 1.68 -5.04
CA VAL A 5 -0.62 1.64 -4.25
C VAL A 5 0.42 2.50 -4.94
N ILE A 6 1.06 3.38 -4.16
CA ILE A 6 2.14 4.26 -4.60
C ILE A 6 3.43 3.78 -3.94
N VAL A 7 4.43 3.45 -4.75
CA VAL A 7 5.68 2.80 -4.33
C VAL A 7 6.86 3.67 -4.69
N LYS A 8 7.78 3.86 -3.73
CA LYS A 8 9.05 4.54 -3.90
C LYS A 8 10.15 3.70 -3.25
N HIS A 9 11.26 3.46 -3.96
CA HIS A 9 12.39 2.65 -3.46
C HIS A 9 11.97 1.31 -2.82
N ALA A 10 11.10 0.57 -3.51
CA ALA A 10 10.57 -0.73 -3.09
C ALA A 10 9.77 -0.74 -1.77
N ASN A 11 9.32 0.42 -1.29
CA ASN A 11 8.40 0.57 -0.16
C ASN A 11 7.14 1.35 -0.58
N PRO A 12 5.95 0.99 -0.08
CA PRO A 12 4.78 1.83 -0.29
C PRO A 12 4.94 3.14 0.49
N CYS A 13 4.69 4.27 -0.16
CA CYS A 13 4.51 5.57 0.51
C CYS A 13 3.02 5.91 0.71
N GLY A 14 2.13 5.28 -0.07
CA GLY A 14 0.69 5.38 0.11
C GLY A 14 -0.06 4.18 -0.46
N ALA A 15 -1.13 3.77 0.20
CA ALA A 15 -2.05 2.75 -0.28
C ALA A 15 -3.47 3.08 0.16
N ALA A 16 -4.45 2.80 -0.70
CA ALA A 16 -5.86 2.95 -0.32
C ALA A 16 -6.80 2.06 -1.12
N LEU A 17 -7.97 1.80 -0.53
CA LEU A 17 -9.14 1.27 -1.21
C LEU A 17 -10.21 2.37 -1.33
N GLY A 18 -10.85 2.46 -2.50
CA GLY A 18 -11.90 3.44 -2.78
C GLY A 18 -13.13 2.82 -3.42
N ALA A 19 -14.25 3.55 -3.37
CA ALA A 19 -15.45 3.28 -4.14
C ALA A 19 -15.21 3.54 -5.63
N THR A 20 -14.37 4.54 -5.96
CA THR A 20 -13.85 4.76 -7.31
C THR A 20 -12.32 4.68 -7.35
N GLN A 21 -11.76 4.49 -8.55
CA GLN A 21 -10.32 4.36 -8.72
C GLN A 21 -9.58 5.69 -8.47
N ASP A 22 -10.16 6.82 -8.85
CA ASP A 22 -9.62 8.15 -8.61
C ASP A 22 -9.69 8.55 -7.12
N GLU A 23 -10.74 8.12 -6.40
CA GLU A 23 -10.79 8.24 -4.94
C GLU A 23 -9.66 7.45 -4.27
N ALA A 24 -9.47 6.18 -4.66
CA ALA A 24 -8.37 5.36 -4.15
C ALA A 24 -7.01 6.02 -4.41
N PHE A 25 -6.82 6.62 -5.59
CA PHE A 25 -5.60 7.36 -5.91
C PHE A 25 -5.41 8.57 -4.98
N ARG A 26 -6.40 9.45 -4.83
CA ARG A 26 -6.29 10.66 -4.01
C ARG A 26 -6.03 10.31 -2.54
N LEU A 27 -6.69 9.28 -2.02
CA LEU A 27 -6.46 8.79 -0.65
C LEU A 27 -5.05 8.23 -0.46
N ALA A 28 -4.54 7.43 -1.42
CA ALA A 28 -3.17 6.93 -1.37
C ALA A 28 -2.15 8.08 -1.46
N LEU A 29 -2.36 9.06 -2.34
CA LEU A 29 -1.50 10.22 -2.50
C LEU A 29 -1.46 11.08 -1.23
N ALA A 30 -2.58 11.22 -0.53
CA ALA A 30 -2.67 11.96 0.72
C ALA A 30 -1.84 11.34 1.86
N SER A 31 -1.42 10.07 1.76
CA SER A 31 -0.55 9.43 2.74
C SER A 31 0.81 10.13 2.83
N ASP A 32 1.46 10.34 1.69
CA ASP A 32 2.78 10.98 1.58
C ASP A 32 2.97 11.51 0.15
N SER A 33 2.52 12.75 -0.07
CA SER A 33 2.55 13.42 -1.38
C SER A 33 3.97 13.80 -1.81
N GLU A 34 4.87 14.03 -0.86
CA GLU A 34 6.27 14.33 -1.11
C GLU A 34 6.98 13.11 -1.70
N SER A 35 6.86 11.95 -1.06
CA SER A 35 7.46 10.69 -1.55
C SER A 35 6.79 10.15 -2.81
N ALA A 36 5.55 10.55 -3.10
CA ALA A 36 4.85 10.15 -4.32
C ALA A 36 5.46 10.77 -5.60
N PHE A 37 6.25 11.84 -5.48
CA PHE A 37 6.95 12.42 -6.63
C PHE A 37 8.00 11.45 -7.18
N GLY A 38 7.92 11.15 -8.48
CA GLY A 38 8.79 10.18 -9.17
C GLY A 38 8.60 8.75 -8.67
N SER A 39 7.37 8.38 -8.29
CA SER A 39 7.01 7.05 -7.78
C SER A 39 6.51 6.13 -8.89
N ILE A 40 6.21 4.89 -8.49
CA ILE A 40 5.45 3.92 -9.27
C ILE A 40 4.03 3.89 -8.69
N ILE A 41 3.00 4.05 -9.53
CA ILE A 41 1.60 3.88 -9.14
C ILE A 41 1.07 2.59 -9.74
N ALA A 42 0.41 1.77 -8.92
CA ALA A 42 -0.24 0.54 -9.34
C ALA A 42 -1.75 0.57 -9.04
N PHE A 43 -2.55 0.19 -10.04
CA PHE A 43 -4.00 0.02 -9.94
C PHE A 43 -4.41 -1.44 -10.21
N ASN A 44 -5.44 -1.92 -9.51
CA ASN A 44 -5.94 -3.29 -9.66
C ASN A 44 -6.99 -3.50 -10.76
N THR A 45 -7.35 -2.44 -11.50
CA THR A 45 -8.39 -2.37 -12.53
C THR A 45 -7.91 -1.47 -13.67
N PRO A 46 -8.51 -1.48 -14.88
CA PRO A 46 -8.09 -0.62 -15.98
C PRO A 46 -8.06 0.84 -15.56
N VAL A 47 -7.05 1.59 -15.99
CA VAL A 47 -6.98 3.02 -15.65
C VAL A 47 -8.02 3.77 -16.46
N THR A 48 -8.91 4.47 -15.75
CA THR A 48 -9.97 5.29 -16.34
C THR A 48 -9.49 6.71 -16.65
N LEU A 49 -10.20 7.43 -17.51
CA LEU A 49 -9.93 8.85 -17.77
C LEU A 49 -9.95 9.68 -16.48
N ALA A 50 -10.95 9.49 -15.63
CA ALA A 50 -11.07 10.21 -14.36
C ALA A 50 -9.85 10.01 -13.44
N THR A 51 -9.28 8.79 -13.42
CA THR A 51 -8.03 8.52 -12.68
C THR A 51 -6.84 9.18 -13.35
N ALA A 52 -6.75 9.16 -14.68
CA ALA A 52 -5.68 9.82 -15.43
C ALA A 52 -5.69 11.34 -15.21
N GLU A 53 -6.88 11.96 -15.18
CA GLU A 53 -7.08 13.37 -14.82
C GLU A 53 -6.69 13.65 -13.37
N ALA A 54 -7.06 12.76 -12.45
CA ALA A 54 -6.69 12.89 -11.04
C ALA A 54 -5.17 12.82 -10.82
N ILE A 55 -4.45 11.98 -11.57
CA ILE A 55 -2.98 11.96 -11.56
C ILE A 55 -2.42 13.31 -12.01
N GLY A 56 -3.05 13.92 -13.03
CA GLY A 56 -2.74 15.27 -13.50
C GLY A 56 -1.25 15.49 -13.77
N ASP A 57 -0.71 16.56 -13.17
CA ASP A 57 0.69 16.97 -13.31
C ASP A 57 1.66 16.30 -12.34
N LEU A 58 1.19 15.35 -11.51
CA LEU A 58 2.08 14.60 -10.65
C LEU A 58 3.12 13.88 -11.51
N PHE A 59 4.40 14.20 -11.27
CA PHE A 59 5.49 13.49 -11.90
C PHE A 59 5.55 12.07 -11.32
N VAL A 60 5.32 11.08 -12.18
CA VAL A 60 5.34 9.66 -11.83
C VAL A 60 6.19 8.93 -12.86
N GLU A 61 7.04 8.04 -12.38
CA GLU A 61 7.95 7.30 -13.24
C GLU A 61 7.23 6.21 -14.01
N VAL A 62 6.36 5.47 -13.30
CA VAL A 62 5.63 4.33 -13.85
C VAL A 62 4.18 4.40 -13.39
N VAL A 63 3.25 4.15 -14.32
CA VAL A 63 1.88 3.75 -14.01
C VAL A 63 1.72 2.29 -14.45
N MET A 64 1.16 1.47 -13.57
CA MET A 64 0.96 0.04 -13.77
C MET A 64 -0.50 -0.33 -13.51
N ALA A 65 -1.10 -1.07 -14.43
CA ALA A 65 -2.49 -1.52 -14.33
C ALA A 65 -2.69 -2.78 -15.19
N PRO A 66 -3.83 -3.48 -15.08
CA PRO A 66 -4.13 -4.57 -16.01
C PRO A 66 -4.38 -4.07 -17.44
N ALA A 67 -5.00 -2.90 -17.59
CA ALA A 67 -5.24 -2.23 -18.87
C ALA A 67 -5.40 -0.70 -18.68
N TYR A 68 -5.69 0.02 -19.77
CA TYR A 68 -5.97 1.45 -19.78
C TYR A 68 -7.11 1.70 -20.76
N ASP A 69 -8.05 2.57 -20.40
CA ASP A 69 -9.00 3.12 -21.36
C ASP A 69 -8.24 3.94 -22.42
N ASP A 70 -8.76 4.00 -23.65
CA ASP A 70 -8.04 4.64 -24.76
C ASP A 70 -7.79 6.13 -24.51
N ASP A 71 -8.75 6.83 -23.91
CA ASP A 71 -8.67 8.24 -23.51
C ASP A 71 -7.71 8.47 -22.34
N ALA A 72 -7.74 7.59 -21.33
CA ALA A 72 -6.78 7.58 -20.23
C ALA A 72 -5.35 7.38 -20.75
N ARG A 73 -5.18 6.46 -21.71
CA ARG A 73 -3.88 6.20 -22.33
C ARG A 73 -3.36 7.41 -23.08
N GLU A 74 -4.21 8.07 -23.86
CA GLU A 74 -3.84 9.27 -24.60
C GLU A 74 -3.41 10.40 -23.66
N LEU A 75 -4.21 10.66 -22.61
CA LEU A 75 -3.89 11.67 -21.61
C LEU A 75 -2.58 11.36 -20.88
N LEU A 76 -2.38 10.11 -20.44
CA LEU A 76 -1.18 9.72 -19.69
C LEU A 76 0.09 9.80 -20.55
N ARG A 77 -0.01 9.57 -21.87
CA ARG A 77 1.09 9.65 -22.84
C ARG A 77 1.57 11.07 -23.13
N SER A 78 0.79 12.10 -22.80
CA SER A 78 1.20 13.50 -22.95
C SER A 78 2.50 13.83 -22.21
N LYS A 79 2.87 13.04 -21.18
CA LYS A 79 4.16 13.14 -20.47
C LYS A 79 5.13 12.07 -21.01
N SER A 80 6.06 12.49 -21.86
CA SER A 80 6.95 11.59 -22.63
C SER A 80 7.81 10.61 -21.79
N ASN A 81 8.18 10.97 -20.57
CA ASN A 81 9.02 10.15 -19.69
C ASN A 81 8.24 9.15 -18.81
N ARG A 82 6.91 9.18 -18.85
CA ARG A 82 6.06 8.29 -18.06
C ARG A 82 6.02 6.91 -18.71
N ARG A 83 6.45 5.88 -17.97
CA ARG A 83 6.33 4.49 -18.41
C ARG A 83 4.95 3.97 -18.06
N MET A 84 4.26 3.39 -19.02
CA MET A 84 2.98 2.72 -18.81
C MET A 84 3.18 1.22 -18.97
N LEU A 85 2.88 0.46 -17.91
CA LEU A 85 3.01 -0.99 -17.90
C LEU A 85 1.65 -1.66 -17.75
N THR A 86 1.46 -2.76 -18.47
CA THR A 86 0.29 -3.62 -18.37
C THR A 86 0.67 -4.98 -17.79
N LEU A 87 -0.08 -5.45 -16.80
CA LEU A 87 0.01 -6.82 -16.30
C LEU A 87 -1.31 -7.54 -16.62
N ALA A 88 -1.31 -8.30 -17.72
CA ALA A 88 -2.49 -9.04 -18.14
C ALA A 88 -2.98 -9.97 -17.02
N SER A 89 -4.26 -9.88 -16.69
CA SER A 89 -4.90 -10.68 -15.65
C SER A 89 -6.35 -10.98 -16.06
N PRO A 90 -6.91 -12.14 -15.71
CA PRO A 90 -8.27 -12.49 -16.10
C PRO A 90 -9.30 -11.43 -15.67
N GLY A 91 -10.16 -11.02 -16.60
CA GLY A 91 -11.20 -10.02 -16.36
C GLY A 91 -10.68 -8.62 -16.06
N ASP A 92 -9.48 -8.29 -16.57
CA ASP A 92 -8.80 -7.00 -16.38
C ASP A 92 -8.72 -6.57 -14.90
N ARG A 93 -8.57 -7.55 -14.02
CA ARG A 93 -8.47 -7.32 -12.58
C ARG A 93 -7.27 -8.07 -12.04
N LEU A 94 -6.33 -7.35 -11.43
CA LEU A 94 -5.16 -7.98 -10.85
C LEU A 94 -5.58 -8.97 -9.76
N ALA A 95 -5.26 -10.25 -10.00
CA ALA A 95 -5.46 -11.31 -9.04
C ALA A 95 -4.47 -11.20 -7.86
N PRO A 96 -4.82 -11.73 -6.67
CA PRO A 96 -3.85 -11.93 -5.60
C PRO A 96 -2.65 -12.73 -6.10
N LEU A 97 -1.50 -12.56 -5.45
CA LEU A 97 -0.35 -13.44 -5.68
C LEU A 97 -0.78 -14.91 -5.49
N GLU A 98 -0.07 -15.84 -6.10
CA GLU A 98 -0.22 -17.25 -5.76
C GLU A 98 0.96 -17.68 -4.88
N ARG A 99 0.78 -18.80 -4.17
CA ARG A 99 1.88 -19.42 -3.43
C ARG A 99 3.00 -19.76 -4.41
N ARG A 100 4.17 -19.16 -4.22
CA ARG A 100 5.32 -19.32 -5.12
C ARG A 100 6.60 -19.58 -4.35
N LEU A 101 7.48 -20.37 -4.95
CA LEU A 101 8.83 -20.61 -4.46
C LEU A 101 9.73 -19.45 -4.89
N VAL A 102 10.31 -18.75 -3.91
CA VAL A 102 11.17 -17.59 -4.15
C VAL A 102 12.59 -17.90 -3.73
N ARG A 103 13.54 -17.55 -4.60
CA ARG A 103 14.97 -17.68 -4.37
C ARG A 103 15.54 -16.32 -3.99
N LYS A 104 16.31 -16.27 -2.92
CA LYS A 104 17.08 -15.08 -2.52
C LYS A 104 18.57 -15.40 -2.67
N PRO A 105 19.31 -14.67 -3.52
CA PRO A 105 20.73 -14.93 -3.71
C PRO A 105 21.51 -14.56 -2.44
N ILE A 106 22.50 -15.37 -2.11
CA ILE A 106 23.55 -15.08 -1.13
C ILE A 106 24.90 -15.44 -1.75
N GLU A 107 26.00 -14.96 -1.18
CA GLU A 107 27.32 -15.41 -1.62
C GLU A 107 27.43 -16.93 -1.48
N GLY A 108 27.86 -17.60 -2.56
CA GLY A 108 28.02 -19.05 -2.59
C GLY A 108 26.72 -19.87 -2.75
N GLY A 109 25.54 -19.26 -2.89
CA GLY A 109 24.32 -20.04 -3.11
C GLY A 109 22.99 -19.28 -3.06
N TRP A 110 21.94 -19.98 -2.63
CA TRP A 110 20.57 -19.48 -2.62
C TRP A 110 19.86 -19.90 -1.35
N LEU A 111 19.10 -18.97 -0.76
CA LEU A 111 18.02 -19.30 0.17
C LEU A 111 16.73 -19.50 -0.61
N MET A 112 15.93 -20.48 -0.21
CA MET A 112 14.65 -20.79 -0.85
C MET A 112 13.54 -20.75 0.19
N GLN A 113 12.50 -19.98 -0.09
CA GLN A 113 11.32 -19.87 0.77
C GLN A 113 10.05 -19.83 -0.07
N THR A 114 8.92 -20.15 0.56
CA THR A 114 7.61 -19.91 -0.06
C THR A 114 7.15 -18.49 0.29
N GLU A 115 6.71 -17.74 -0.71
CA GLU A 115 5.89 -16.54 -0.51
C GLU A 115 4.44 -16.88 -0.90
N GLU A 116 3.47 -16.49 -0.10
CA GLU A 116 2.05 -16.69 -0.40
C GLU A 116 1.23 -15.45 -0.04
N PRO A 117 0.00 -15.32 -0.57
CA PRO A 117 -0.88 -14.24 -0.15
C PRO A 117 -1.06 -14.27 1.34
N PRO A 118 -0.92 -13.11 1.98
CA PRO A 118 -1.21 -13.04 3.39
C PRO A 118 -2.67 -13.38 3.66
N ARG A 119 -2.88 -14.08 4.77
CA ARG A 119 -4.19 -14.51 5.24
C ARG A 119 -4.34 -14.06 6.69
N LEU A 120 -5.18 -13.05 6.88
CA LEU A 120 -5.63 -12.61 8.19
C LEU A 120 -7.15 -12.74 8.21
N ASP A 121 -7.63 -13.76 8.91
CA ASP A 121 -9.07 -13.91 9.19
C ASP A 121 -9.40 -13.25 10.54
N VAL A 122 -10.51 -12.53 10.60
CA VAL A 122 -11.02 -11.91 11.84
C VAL A 122 -11.32 -12.97 12.89
N LYS A 123 -11.63 -14.20 12.47
CA LYS A 123 -11.83 -15.33 13.39
C LYS A 123 -10.56 -15.69 14.16
N ASP A 124 -9.40 -15.38 13.60
CA ASP A 124 -8.10 -15.65 14.22
C ASP A 124 -7.64 -14.48 15.12
N LEU A 125 -8.38 -13.37 15.13
CA LEU A 125 -8.06 -12.20 15.95
C LEU A 125 -8.62 -12.34 17.36
N SER A 126 -7.84 -11.89 18.35
CA SER A 126 -8.27 -11.77 19.74
C SER A 126 -8.22 -10.32 20.19
N THR A 127 -9.27 -9.86 20.88
CA THR A 127 -9.30 -8.52 21.48
C THR A 127 -8.71 -8.61 22.89
N VAL A 128 -7.56 -7.99 23.11
CA VAL A 128 -6.83 -8.01 24.39
C VAL A 128 -7.01 -6.74 25.23
N THR A 129 -7.92 -5.84 24.81
CA THR A 129 -8.20 -4.57 25.52
C THR A 129 -9.68 -4.47 25.92
N LYS A 130 -10.03 -3.46 26.73
CA LYS A 130 -11.42 -3.21 27.16
C LYS A 130 -12.32 -2.75 26.01
N ARG A 131 -11.80 -1.91 25.11
CA ARG A 131 -12.52 -1.42 23.94
C ARG A 131 -12.69 -2.57 22.95
N GLN A 132 -13.93 -2.93 22.66
CA GLN A 132 -14.23 -3.95 21.67
C GLN A 132 -14.01 -3.40 20.26
N MET A 133 -13.51 -4.26 19.38
CA MET A 133 -13.38 -3.98 17.96
C MET A 133 -14.76 -4.00 17.31
N ASP A 134 -15.12 -2.95 16.57
CA ASP A 134 -16.31 -2.95 15.71
C ASP A 134 -16.00 -3.42 14.27
N ALA A 135 -17.00 -3.45 13.40
CA ALA A 135 -16.82 -3.91 12.01
C ALA A 135 -15.94 -2.96 11.16
N THR A 136 -15.93 -1.68 11.49
CA THR A 136 -15.12 -0.65 10.81
C THR A 136 -13.65 -0.78 11.23
N ASP A 137 -13.41 -0.97 12.53
CA ASP A 137 -12.10 -1.27 13.07
C ASP A 137 -11.54 -2.54 12.43
N ALA A 138 -12.33 -3.63 12.38
CA ALA A 138 -11.91 -4.90 11.80
C ALA A 138 -11.49 -4.76 10.32
N SER A 139 -12.24 -3.98 9.54
CA SER A 139 -11.93 -3.71 8.14
C SER A 139 -10.64 -2.90 7.99
N SER A 140 -10.46 -1.87 8.82
CA SER A 140 -9.27 -1.02 8.85
C SER A 140 -8.03 -1.80 9.30
N MET A 141 -8.16 -2.67 10.30
CA MET A 141 -7.08 -3.55 10.78
C MET A 141 -6.65 -4.56 9.71
N ARG A 142 -7.60 -5.19 9.01
CA ARG A 142 -7.29 -6.09 7.87
C ARG A 142 -6.52 -5.35 6.78
N PHE A 143 -6.95 -4.13 6.46
CA PHE A 143 -6.27 -3.29 5.47
C PHE A 143 -4.86 -2.89 5.93
N ALA A 144 -4.72 -2.39 7.16
CA ALA A 144 -3.44 -1.99 7.74
C ALA A 144 -2.43 -3.15 7.77
N ALA A 145 -2.86 -4.34 8.21
CA ALA A 145 -2.02 -5.53 8.22
C ALA A 145 -1.55 -5.91 6.80
N ARG A 146 -2.48 -5.90 5.82
CA ARG A 146 -2.17 -6.22 4.42
C ARG A 146 -1.12 -5.28 3.83
N VAL A 147 -1.20 -4.00 4.14
CA VAL A 147 -0.19 -3.02 3.70
C VAL A 147 1.12 -3.25 4.44
N CYS A 148 1.08 -3.46 5.76
CA CYS A 148 2.25 -3.61 6.61
C CYS A 148 3.16 -4.78 6.17
N GLU A 149 2.58 -5.88 5.70
CA GLU A 149 3.34 -7.03 5.16
C GLU A 149 4.14 -6.72 3.88
N GLN A 150 3.77 -5.66 3.16
CA GLN A 150 4.49 -5.20 1.97
C GLN A 150 5.55 -4.15 2.29
N VAL A 151 5.63 -3.69 3.53
CA VAL A 151 6.60 -2.71 4.02
C VAL A 151 7.83 -3.46 4.55
N LYS A 152 9.04 -2.94 4.30
CA LYS A 152 10.26 -3.56 4.84
C LYS A 152 10.31 -3.41 6.37
N SER A 153 10.70 -4.48 7.06
CA SER A 153 10.81 -4.53 8.52
C SER A 153 11.95 -3.68 9.09
N ASN A 154 11.84 -3.14 10.31
CA ASN A 154 10.61 -3.08 11.13
C ASN A 154 9.62 -2.06 10.53
N ALA A 155 8.35 -2.43 10.47
CA ALA A 155 7.32 -1.66 9.78
C ALA A 155 6.18 -1.24 10.70
N ILE A 156 5.77 0.01 10.56
CA ILE A 156 4.55 0.56 11.18
C ILE A 156 3.68 1.18 10.09
N VAL A 157 2.41 0.82 10.08
CA VAL A 157 1.40 1.39 9.17
C VAL A 157 0.27 1.96 9.99
N MET A 158 -0.05 3.23 9.78
CA MET A 158 -1.22 3.90 10.34
C MET A 158 -2.25 4.13 9.23
N VAL A 159 -3.51 3.81 9.51
CA VAL A 159 -4.62 3.96 8.56
C VAL A 159 -5.81 4.67 9.21
N GLN A 160 -6.55 5.46 8.42
CA GLN A 160 -7.89 5.91 8.75
C GLN A 160 -8.85 5.31 7.71
N GLY A 161 -9.78 4.47 8.19
CA GLY A 161 -10.58 3.63 7.30
C GLY A 161 -9.70 2.70 6.46
N LEU A 162 -9.83 2.78 5.13
CA LEU A 162 -9.10 1.95 4.17
C LEU A 162 -8.02 2.72 3.41
N ALA A 163 -7.43 3.75 4.03
CA ALA A 163 -6.35 4.54 3.46
C ALA A 163 -5.20 4.71 4.46
N THR A 164 -3.97 4.58 3.99
CA THR A 164 -2.79 4.86 4.80
C THR A 164 -2.69 6.36 5.06
N VAL A 165 -2.37 6.72 6.30
CA VAL A 165 -2.10 8.10 6.71
C VAL A 165 -0.65 8.30 7.13
N GLY A 166 0.05 7.23 7.49
CA GLY A 166 1.48 7.26 7.79
C GLY A 166 2.11 5.88 7.70
N ILE A 167 3.30 5.79 7.13
CA ILE A 167 4.06 4.54 7.00
C ILE A 167 5.48 4.78 7.51
N GLY A 168 5.96 3.93 8.41
CA GLY A 168 7.34 3.92 8.91
C GLY A 168 8.06 2.67 8.44
N PRO A 169 8.78 2.71 7.30
CA PRO A 169 9.44 1.53 6.73
C PRO A 169 10.89 1.36 7.23
N GLY A 170 11.32 0.10 7.35
CA GLY A 170 12.73 -0.30 7.25
C GLY A 170 13.63 0.12 8.41
N GLN A 171 13.08 0.30 9.61
CA GLN A 171 13.87 0.78 10.75
C GLN A 171 14.48 -0.36 11.56
N THR A 172 15.69 -0.13 12.08
CA THR A 172 16.34 -1.03 13.03
C THR A 172 15.61 -1.06 14.38
N SER A 173 15.01 0.07 14.77
CA SER A 173 14.15 0.20 15.96
C SER A 173 12.68 0.37 15.56
N ARG A 174 11.79 -0.39 16.20
CA ARG A 174 10.36 -0.27 15.96
C ARG A 174 9.78 1.05 16.48
N VAL A 175 10.32 1.57 17.58
CA VAL A 175 9.95 2.89 18.11
C VAL A 175 10.26 3.99 17.07
N GLU A 176 11.37 3.88 16.34
CA GLU A 176 11.67 4.81 15.24
C GLU A 176 10.67 4.67 14.08
N ALA A 177 10.25 3.44 13.75
CA ALA A 177 9.19 3.24 12.77
C ALA A 177 7.88 3.90 13.20
N VAL A 178 7.49 3.80 14.47
CA VAL A 178 6.30 4.47 15.03
C VAL A 178 6.45 5.99 14.91
N ARG A 179 7.59 6.54 15.31
CA ARG A 179 7.87 7.99 15.22
C ARG A 179 7.79 8.51 13.79
N ILE A 180 8.34 7.77 12.81
CA ILE A 180 8.26 8.13 11.39
C ILE A 180 6.80 8.09 10.91
N ALA A 181 6.08 6.99 11.19
CA ALA A 181 4.68 6.86 10.79
C ALA A 181 3.81 7.97 11.39
N GLY A 182 3.97 8.24 12.69
CA GLY A 182 3.25 9.29 13.40
C GLY A 182 3.55 10.69 12.87
N ARG A 183 4.83 11.01 12.57
CA ARG A 183 5.19 12.30 11.96
C ARG A 183 4.55 12.48 10.57
N ARG A 184 4.49 11.43 9.76
CA ARG A 184 3.85 11.46 8.42
C ARG A 184 2.33 11.59 8.53
N ALA A 185 1.72 10.91 9.50
CA ALA A 185 0.29 10.99 9.75
C ALA A 185 -0.15 12.36 10.28
N GLY A 186 0.68 13.01 11.10
CA GLY A 186 0.34 14.30 11.72
C GLY A 186 -0.94 14.19 12.53
N ASP A 187 -1.88 15.12 12.33
CA ASP A 187 -3.18 15.08 13.01
C ASP A 187 -4.03 13.86 12.66
N ARG A 188 -3.81 13.22 11.50
CA ARG A 188 -4.50 11.98 11.12
C ARG A 188 -4.03 10.77 11.91
N ALA A 189 -3.00 10.89 12.76
CA ALA A 189 -2.64 9.86 13.71
C ALA A 189 -3.70 9.68 14.82
N LYS A 190 -4.52 10.72 15.08
CA LYS A 190 -5.62 10.65 16.04
C LYS A 190 -6.68 9.67 15.54
N ASP A 191 -7.11 8.77 16.43
CA ASP A 191 -8.12 7.75 16.17
C ASP A 191 -7.83 6.86 14.94
N CYS A 192 -6.56 6.74 14.56
CA CYS A 192 -6.13 5.84 13.50
C CYS A 192 -5.96 4.41 14.01
N VAL A 193 -5.99 3.45 13.09
CA VAL A 193 -5.57 2.07 13.36
C VAL A 193 -4.08 1.97 13.03
N LEU A 194 -3.30 1.45 13.98
CA LEU A 194 -1.89 1.11 13.79
C LEU A 194 -1.73 -0.40 13.62
N ALA A 195 -0.99 -0.80 12.59
CA ALA A 195 -0.49 -2.16 12.41
C ALA A 195 1.04 -2.17 12.50
N SER A 196 1.56 -3.22 13.11
CA SER A 196 2.99 -3.53 13.20
C SER A 196 3.23 -4.91 12.59
N ASP A 197 4.34 -5.07 11.86
CA ASP A 197 4.72 -6.34 11.25
C ASP A 197 5.15 -7.41 12.27
N ALA A 198 5.51 -6.98 13.49
CA ALA A 198 5.87 -7.87 14.59
C ALA A 198 5.48 -7.31 15.97
N PHE A 199 5.48 -8.16 16.99
CA PHE A 199 5.02 -7.84 18.36
C PHE A 199 5.81 -6.69 19.01
N PHE A 200 5.17 -5.73 19.65
CA PHE A 200 5.89 -4.70 20.42
C PHE A 200 6.62 -5.34 21.63
N PRO A 201 7.96 -5.23 21.73
CA PRO A 201 8.70 -5.84 22.83
C PRO A 201 8.52 -5.09 24.15
N PHE A 202 8.21 -3.80 24.08
CA PHE A 202 8.03 -2.91 25.22
C PHE A 202 6.88 -1.92 24.96
N PRO A 203 6.31 -1.30 26.01
CA PRO A 203 5.18 -0.38 25.89
C PRO A 203 5.49 1.01 25.28
N ASP A 204 6.74 1.26 24.90
CA ASP A 204 7.22 2.55 24.38
C ASP A 204 7.00 2.74 22.87
N GLY A 205 6.63 1.66 22.17
CA GLY A 205 6.17 1.70 20.78
C GLY A 205 4.67 1.88 20.68
#